data_AF-A0A518CZV3-F1
#
_entry.id   AF-A0A518CZV3-F1
#
_cell.length_a   1.000
_cell.length_b   1.000
_cell.length_c   1.000
_cell.angle_alpha   90.00
_cell.angle_beta   90.00
_cell.angle_gamma   90.00
#
_symmetry.space_group_name_H-M   'P 1'
#
loop_
_entity.id
_entity.type
_entity.pdbx_description
1 polymer ?
#
loop_
_entity_poly.entity_id
_entity_poly.type
_entity_poly.pdbx_seq_one_letter_code
_entity_poly.pdbx_strand_id
1 'polypeptide(L)'
;MEGELEAGALRTEDGSWTLHRDSDGGGEACHSRHGARTEARRHAEVVLGAFERRAAGSSPPPVLRILDVGLGPGLNSTAVWERAEGLGLTLAAGSSGRLVLSGLEIDPDLVRRSLALPDDPDAEFARRHAALRHGLRAALAVGAGAPWRGEIAPGVELEVLFGDARATLARAQAGEAFDGILLDPFSPASDESLWTPEFLGALAARLAPGGRIATYSAATRVRAALAAAGLEVGPTPRLGAKAEGTVAVRGPAAAEFEPRTARRVARRALELRAELERGAALAFPPVSEDAGSGAPSADAPD
;
A
#
# COMPACT_ATOMS: atom_id res chain seq x y z
N MET A 1 35.29 -6.44 -13.66
CA MET A 1 34.99 -5.01 -13.82
C MET A 1 33.77 -4.76 -12.96
N GLU A 2 33.98 -4.57 -11.66
CA GLU A 2 32.92 -4.16 -10.74
C GLU A 2 32.55 -2.74 -11.14
N GLY A 3 31.44 -2.58 -11.87
CA GLY A 3 30.89 -1.27 -12.14
C GLY A 3 30.58 -0.59 -10.81
N GLU A 4 30.87 0.70 -10.71
CA GLU A 4 30.50 1.49 -9.54
C GLU A 4 29.00 1.28 -9.27
N LEU A 5 28.69 0.78 -8.08
CA LEU A 5 27.31 0.57 -7.64
C LEU A 5 26.59 1.91 -7.60
N GLU A 6 25.28 1.90 -7.88
CA GLU A 6 24.44 3.09 -7.82
C GLU A 6 24.58 3.86 -6.51
N ALA A 7 24.57 5.18 -6.60
CA ALA A 7 24.73 6.05 -5.44
C ALA A 7 23.54 5.89 -4.47
N GLY A 8 23.85 5.49 -3.22
CA GLY A 8 22.87 5.16 -2.18
C GLY A 8 22.46 3.67 -2.12
N ALA A 9 23.04 2.79 -2.93
CA ALA A 9 22.80 1.34 -2.87
C ALA A 9 23.38 0.73 -1.59
N LEU A 10 22.59 -0.10 -0.92
CA LEU A 10 22.97 -0.84 0.28
C LEU A 10 22.65 -2.31 0.13
N ARG A 11 23.63 -3.16 0.43
CA ARG A 11 23.40 -4.60 0.58
C ARG A 11 22.91 -4.90 2.00
N THR A 12 21.85 -5.69 2.12
CA THR A 12 21.26 -6.10 3.41
C THR A 12 21.79 -7.46 3.86
N GLU A 13 21.55 -7.82 5.12
CA GLU A 13 22.05 -9.06 5.73
C GLU A 13 21.56 -10.34 5.02
N ASP A 14 20.34 -10.34 4.47
CA ASP A 14 19.81 -11.45 3.65
C ASP A 14 20.32 -11.45 2.19
N GLY A 15 21.30 -10.59 1.89
CA GLY A 15 21.96 -10.46 0.59
C GLY A 15 21.17 -9.70 -0.46
N SER A 16 19.93 -9.29 -0.17
CA SER A 16 19.15 -8.40 -1.05
C SER A 16 19.70 -6.97 -1.03
N TRP A 17 19.14 -6.11 -1.88
CA TRP A 17 19.56 -4.72 -2.04
C TRP A 17 18.43 -3.77 -1.69
N THR A 18 18.78 -2.65 -1.07
CA THR A 18 17.89 -1.51 -0.82
C THR A 18 18.58 -0.21 -1.23
N LEU A 19 17.83 0.88 -1.27
CA LEU A 19 18.32 2.21 -1.63
C LEU A 19 18.03 3.21 -0.52
N HIS A 20 18.95 4.16 -0.35
CA HIS A 20 18.66 5.41 0.33
C HIS A 20 17.80 6.33 -0.54
N ARG A 21 16.88 7.05 0.12
CA ARG A 21 16.06 8.10 -0.52
C ARG A 21 16.95 9.07 -1.29
N ASP A 22 17.98 9.59 -0.65
CA ASP A 22 18.87 10.56 -1.26
C ASP A 22 20.06 9.85 -1.93
N SER A 23 20.48 10.35 -3.09
CA SER A 23 21.56 9.73 -3.88
C SER A 23 22.93 9.88 -3.24
N ASP A 24 23.12 10.79 -2.28
CA ASP A 24 24.35 10.96 -1.51
C ASP A 24 24.46 9.97 -0.33
N GLY A 25 23.50 9.06 -0.17
CA GLY A 25 23.41 8.15 0.97
C GLY A 25 22.76 8.77 2.21
N GLY A 26 22.24 10.00 2.09
CA GLY A 26 21.38 10.64 3.08
C GLY A 26 19.97 10.06 3.13
N GLY A 27 19.20 10.50 4.13
CA GLY A 27 17.81 10.09 4.29
C GLY A 27 17.62 8.62 4.70
N GLU A 28 16.36 8.22 4.74
CA GLU A 28 15.95 6.87 5.13
C GLU A 28 16.14 5.86 3.98
N ALA A 29 16.45 4.60 4.32
CA ALA A 29 16.53 3.53 3.34
C ALA A 29 15.13 2.95 3.08
N CYS A 30 14.83 2.54 1.84
CA CYS A 30 13.51 2.01 1.46
C CYS A 30 13.13 0.73 2.23
N HIS A 31 14.11 -0.02 2.71
CA HIS A 31 13.91 -1.25 3.47
C HIS A 31 14.98 -1.42 4.55
N SER A 32 14.68 -2.26 5.54
CA SER A 32 15.57 -2.60 6.64
C SER A 32 16.91 -3.17 6.18
N ARG A 33 17.99 -2.68 6.78
CA ARG A 33 19.36 -3.21 6.59
C ARG A 33 19.53 -4.67 7.00
N HIS A 34 18.68 -5.17 7.90
CA HIS A 34 18.64 -6.58 8.31
C HIS A 34 18.08 -7.54 7.24
N GLY A 35 17.53 -7.03 6.13
CA GLY A 35 17.04 -7.85 5.04
C GLY A 35 15.80 -7.28 4.36
N ALA A 36 15.97 -6.75 3.15
CA ALA A 36 14.87 -6.15 2.40
C ALA A 36 13.91 -7.20 1.85
N ARG A 37 14.43 -8.30 1.28
CA ARG A 37 13.62 -9.43 0.80
C ARG A 37 12.85 -10.10 1.96
N THR A 38 13.51 -10.30 3.09
CA THR A 38 12.90 -10.91 4.29
C THR A 38 11.76 -10.05 4.84
N GLU A 39 11.95 -8.74 4.87
CA GLU A 39 10.90 -7.79 5.25
C GLU A 39 9.70 -7.82 4.29
N ALA A 40 9.96 -7.79 2.99
CA ALA A 40 8.92 -7.87 1.97
C ALA A 40 8.09 -9.17 2.07
N ARG A 41 8.75 -10.31 2.25
CA ARG A 41 8.10 -11.62 2.47
C ARG A 41 7.19 -11.61 3.70
N ARG A 42 7.62 -10.98 4.80
CA ARG A 42 6.78 -10.84 5.99
C ARG A 42 5.53 -10.00 5.72
N HIS A 43 5.65 -8.88 5.01
CA HIS A 43 4.47 -8.09 4.63
C HIS A 43 3.51 -8.91 3.75
N ALA A 44 4.04 -9.66 2.79
CA ALA A 44 3.26 -10.56 1.94
C ALA A 44 2.50 -11.64 2.75
N GLU A 45 3.14 -12.27 3.74
CA GLU A 45 2.49 -13.23 4.65
C GLU A 45 1.33 -12.60 5.42
N VAL A 46 1.52 -11.37 5.92
CA VAL A 46 0.50 -10.66 6.69
C VAL A 46 -0.71 -10.35 5.82
N VAL A 47 -0.50 -9.75 4.63
CA VAL A 47 -1.61 -9.32 3.77
C VAL A 47 -2.35 -10.51 3.15
N LEU A 48 -1.65 -11.60 2.80
CA LEU A 48 -2.25 -12.78 2.19
C LEU A 48 -2.73 -13.84 3.20
N GLY A 49 -2.37 -13.74 4.49
CA GLY A 49 -2.72 -14.75 5.50
C GLY A 49 -4.22 -14.94 5.78
N ALA A 50 -5.10 -14.10 5.24
CA ALA A 50 -6.57 -14.31 5.25
C ALA A 50 -7.12 -14.84 3.91
N PHE A 51 -6.36 -14.74 2.82
CA PHE A 51 -6.84 -15.05 1.46
C PHE A 51 -6.97 -16.55 1.21
N GLU A 52 -6.16 -17.37 1.87
CA GLU A 52 -6.24 -18.83 1.80
C GLU A 52 -7.68 -19.34 2.04
N ARG A 53 -8.38 -18.76 3.02
CA ARG A 53 -9.76 -19.17 3.37
C ARG A 53 -10.82 -18.66 2.40
N ARG A 54 -10.57 -17.55 1.70
CA ARG A 54 -11.54 -16.93 0.77
C ARG A 54 -11.48 -17.56 -0.62
N ALA A 55 -10.28 -17.94 -1.06
CA ALA A 55 -10.07 -18.59 -2.35
C ALA A 55 -10.66 -20.01 -2.41
N ALA A 56 -10.71 -20.72 -1.28
CA ALA A 56 -11.14 -22.11 -1.16
C ALA A 56 -12.64 -22.39 -1.45
N GLY A 57 -13.40 -21.45 -2.02
CA GLY A 57 -14.83 -21.65 -2.31
C GLY A 57 -15.42 -20.75 -3.40
N SER A 58 -14.61 -20.01 -4.15
CA SER A 58 -15.09 -19.05 -5.15
C SER A 58 -14.97 -19.61 -6.58
N SER A 59 -16.05 -19.54 -7.36
CA SER A 59 -16.07 -19.87 -8.80
C SER A 59 -16.85 -18.79 -9.57
N PRO A 60 -16.25 -18.08 -10.54
CA PRO A 60 -14.85 -18.18 -10.97
C PRO A 60 -13.87 -17.73 -9.86
N PRO A 61 -12.58 -18.12 -9.95
CA PRO A 61 -11.58 -17.72 -8.96
C PRO A 61 -11.43 -16.19 -8.91
N PRO A 62 -11.21 -15.62 -7.72
CA PRO A 62 -11.26 -14.18 -7.50
C PRO A 62 -10.03 -13.48 -8.12
N VAL A 63 -10.22 -12.22 -8.52
CA VAL A 63 -9.11 -11.31 -8.84
C VAL A 63 -8.53 -10.79 -7.53
N LEU A 64 -7.27 -11.12 -7.25
CA LEU A 64 -6.55 -10.66 -6.07
C LEU A 64 -5.95 -9.28 -6.35
N ARG A 65 -6.45 -8.24 -5.66
CA ARG A 65 -5.98 -6.85 -5.85
C ARG A 65 -5.12 -6.38 -4.70
N ILE A 66 -3.88 -6.03 -4.98
CA ILE A 66 -2.91 -5.58 -3.97
C ILE A 66 -2.44 -4.18 -4.29
N LEU A 67 -2.49 -3.29 -3.29
CA LEU A 67 -1.94 -1.95 -3.36
C LEU A 67 -0.59 -1.91 -2.65
N ASP A 68 0.40 -1.28 -3.27
CA ASP A 68 1.73 -1.02 -2.72
C ASP A 68 1.94 0.51 -2.66
N VAL A 69 1.91 1.06 -1.45
CA VAL A 69 2.07 2.50 -1.20
C VAL A 69 3.52 2.78 -0.81
N GLY A 70 4.25 3.49 -1.68
CA GLY A 70 5.70 3.61 -1.58
C GLY A 70 6.37 2.46 -2.32
N LEU A 71 6.05 2.30 -3.61
CA LEU A 71 6.49 1.15 -4.42
C LEU A 71 8.01 0.95 -4.40
N GLY A 72 8.78 2.04 -4.50
CA GLY A 72 10.24 2.02 -4.55
C GLY A 72 10.81 0.96 -5.52
N PRO A 73 11.69 0.06 -5.05
CA PRO A 73 12.24 -1.01 -5.90
C PRO A 73 11.23 -2.12 -6.24
N GLY A 74 10.03 -2.12 -5.67
CA GLY A 74 8.99 -3.13 -5.92
C GLY A 74 9.21 -4.48 -5.23
N LEU A 75 9.98 -4.52 -4.14
CA LEU A 75 10.25 -5.76 -3.40
C LEU A 75 9.00 -6.29 -2.70
N ASN A 76 8.18 -5.42 -2.09
CA ASN A 76 6.93 -5.83 -1.44
C ASN A 76 5.95 -6.46 -2.45
N SER A 77 5.71 -5.78 -3.56
CA SER A 77 4.92 -6.31 -4.69
C SER A 77 5.45 -7.66 -5.22
N THR A 78 6.78 -7.81 -5.33
CA THR A 78 7.40 -9.08 -5.75
C THR A 78 7.16 -10.20 -4.73
N ALA A 79 7.30 -9.91 -3.44
CA ALA A 79 7.07 -10.89 -2.37
C ALA A 79 5.60 -11.32 -2.30
N VAL A 80 4.67 -10.40 -2.54
CA VAL A 80 3.24 -10.71 -2.66
C VAL A 80 2.98 -11.65 -3.83
N TRP A 81 3.59 -11.40 -4.99
CA TRP A 81 3.47 -12.30 -6.13
C TRP A 81 4.01 -13.69 -5.80
N GLU A 82 5.23 -13.79 -5.26
CA GLU A 82 5.80 -15.07 -4.82
C GLU A 82 4.88 -15.84 -3.87
N ARG A 83 4.33 -15.15 -2.86
CA ARG A 83 3.43 -15.77 -1.88
C ARG A 83 2.10 -16.17 -2.52
N ALA A 84 1.53 -15.36 -3.39
CA ALA A 84 0.29 -15.65 -4.11
C ALA A 84 0.46 -16.92 -4.99
N GLU A 85 1.60 -17.07 -5.65
CA GLU A 85 1.95 -18.28 -6.39
C GLU A 85 2.05 -19.50 -5.48
N GLY A 86 2.75 -19.39 -4.34
CA GLY A 86 2.84 -20.46 -3.36
C GLY A 86 1.48 -20.87 -2.76
N LEU A 87 0.46 -20.03 -2.91
CA LEU A 87 -0.93 -20.29 -2.52
C LEU A 87 -1.83 -20.75 -3.67
N GLY A 88 -1.31 -20.87 -4.89
CA GLY A 88 -2.11 -21.20 -6.07
C GLY A 88 -3.10 -20.10 -6.48
N LEU A 89 -2.86 -18.85 -6.08
CA LEU A 89 -3.72 -17.70 -6.36
C LEU A 89 -3.42 -17.01 -7.70
N THR A 90 -2.41 -17.49 -8.43
CA THR A 90 -2.00 -17.01 -9.76
C THR A 90 -2.11 -18.12 -10.80
N LEU A 91 -2.07 -17.76 -12.09
CA LEU A 91 -2.15 -18.69 -13.22
C LEU A 91 -0.85 -19.49 -13.40
N ALA A 92 -0.63 -20.51 -12.59
CA ALA A 92 0.34 -21.56 -12.91
C ALA A 92 -0.43 -22.89 -13.12
N ALA A 93 -0.61 -23.25 -14.40
CA ALA A 93 -1.17 -24.51 -14.89
C ALA A 93 -2.49 -24.97 -14.22
N GLY A 94 -3.63 -24.38 -14.64
CA GLY A 94 -4.97 -24.90 -14.35
C GLY A 94 -5.84 -24.05 -13.43
N SER A 95 -5.30 -22.99 -12.83
CA SER A 95 -6.05 -21.94 -12.12
C SER A 95 -6.54 -20.86 -13.10
N SER A 96 -7.60 -20.11 -12.75
CA SER A 96 -8.07 -18.91 -13.49
C SER A 96 -7.92 -17.60 -12.68
N GLY A 97 -7.16 -17.62 -11.58
CA GLY A 97 -6.96 -16.47 -10.69
C GLY A 97 -6.02 -15.43 -11.29
N ARG A 98 -6.37 -14.15 -11.16
CA ARG A 98 -5.59 -13.00 -11.66
C ARG A 98 -5.08 -12.19 -10.48
N LEU A 99 -3.79 -11.90 -10.45
CA LEU A 99 -3.16 -10.99 -9.49
C LEU A 99 -2.99 -9.62 -10.13
N VAL A 100 -3.50 -8.59 -9.48
CA VAL A 100 -3.31 -7.20 -9.88
C VAL A 100 -2.51 -6.49 -8.79
N LEU A 101 -1.29 -6.08 -9.12
CA LEU A 101 -0.41 -5.29 -8.28
C LEU A 101 -0.54 -3.83 -8.71
N SER A 102 -0.87 -2.93 -7.78
CA SER A 102 -0.98 -1.49 -8.04
C SER A 102 0.03 -0.74 -7.18
N GLY A 103 1.01 -0.08 -7.79
CA GLY A 103 2.05 0.67 -7.10
C GLY A 103 1.83 2.17 -7.18
N LEU A 104 1.88 2.86 -6.04
CA LEU A 104 1.89 4.32 -5.94
C LEU A 104 3.30 4.78 -5.56
N GLU A 105 3.88 5.68 -6.36
CA GLU A 105 5.23 6.17 -6.13
C GLU A 105 5.35 7.66 -6.47
N ILE A 106 5.91 8.44 -5.56
CA ILE A 106 6.10 9.88 -5.77
C ILE A 106 7.39 10.19 -6.52
N ASP A 107 8.39 9.32 -6.43
CA ASP A 107 9.75 9.55 -6.94
C ASP A 107 10.13 8.57 -8.07
N PRO A 108 9.94 8.98 -9.35
CA PRO A 108 10.41 8.21 -10.51
C PRO A 108 11.92 8.00 -10.54
N ASP A 109 12.71 8.89 -9.95
CA ASP A 109 14.18 8.80 -9.97
C ASP A 109 14.67 7.71 -9.00
N LEU A 110 14.01 7.55 -7.84
CA LEU A 110 14.21 6.40 -6.95
C LEU A 110 13.98 5.08 -7.70
N VAL A 111 12.88 4.98 -8.45
CA VAL A 111 12.59 3.78 -9.26
C VAL A 111 13.66 3.60 -10.33
N ARG A 112 14.08 4.65 -11.03
CA ARG A 112 15.13 4.56 -12.06
C ARG A 112 16.44 4.04 -11.49
N ARG A 113 16.89 4.55 -10.34
CA ARG A 113 18.10 4.06 -9.65
C ARG A 113 17.96 2.61 -9.22
N SER A 114 16.78 2.20 -8.76
CA SER A 114 16.53 0.80 -8.35
C SER A 114 16.71 -0.22 -9.48
N LEU A 115 16.51 0.20 -10.73
CA LEU A 115 16.63 -0.67 -11.91
C LEU A 115 18.09 -1.00 -12.28
N ALA A 116 19.06 -0.26 -11.73
CA ALA A 116 20.48 -0.51 -11.90
C ALA A 116 21.09 -1.31 -10.73
N LEU A 117 20.30 -1.62 -9.69
CA LEU A 117 20.71 -2.54 -8.64
C LEU A 117 20.94 -3.95 -9.19
N PRO A 118 21.91 -4.70 -8.63
CA PRO A 118 22.05 -6.11 -8.93
C PRO A 118 20.77 -6.90 -8.65
N ASP A 119 20.65 -8.05 -9.30
CA ASP A 119 19.56 -8.98 -9.02
C ASP A 119 19.71 -9.58 -7.62
N ASP A 120 18.57 -10.01 -7.07
CA ASP A 120 18.51 -10.68 -5.80
C ASP A 120 19.25 -12.04 -5.86
N PRO A 121 20.01 -12.43 -4.81
CA PRO A 121 20.70 -13.72 -4.80
C PRO A 121 19.75 -14.93 -4.78
N ASP A 122 18.50 -14.77 -4.35
CA ASP A 122 17.46 -15.80 -4.42
C ASP A 122 16.91 -15.85 -5.86
N ALA A 123 17.31 -16.88 -6.61
CA ALA A 123 16.98 -17.01 -8.03
C ALA A 123 15.48 -17.10 -8.33
N GLU A 124 14.66 -17.59 -7.39
CA GLU A 124 13.20 -17.62 -7.55
C GLU A 124 12.62 -16.21 -7.43
N PHE A 125 13.04 -15.48 -6.40
CA PHE A 125 12.63 -14.11 -6.18
C PHE A 125 13.11 -13.19 -7.31
N ALA A 126 14.36 -13.34 -7.73
CA ALA A 126 14.99 -12.56 -8.79
C ALA A 126 14.24 -12.65 -10.13
N ARG A 127 13.72 -13.84 -10.51
CA ARG A 127 12.96 -13.98 -11.76
C ARG A 127 11.67 -13.17 -11.76
N ARG A 128 10.92 -13.20 -10.65
CA ARG A 128 9.70 -12.40 -10.47
C ARG A 128 10.04 -10.92 -10.43
N HIS A 129 11.10 -10.56 -9.70
CA HIS A 129 11.56 -9.18 -9.61
C HIS A 129 11.99 -8.64 -10.97
N ALA A 130 12.67 -9.45 -11.80
CA ALA A 130 13.07 -9.05 -13.15
C ALA A 130 11.88 -8.72 -14.06
N ALA A 131 10.81 -9.53 -14.00
CA ALA A 131 9.56 -9.25 -14.72
C ALA A 131 8.89 -7.97 -14.20
N LEU A 132 8.85 -7.76 -12.88
CA LEU A 132 8.34 -6.53 -12.28
C LEU A 132 9.18 -5.30 -12.71
N ARG A 133 10.52 -5.40 -12.67
CA ARG A 133 11.47 -4.37 -13.13
C ARG A 133 11.26 -4.03 -14.61
N HIS A 134 10.88 -5.00 -15.45
CA HIS A 134 10.51 -4.73 -16.84
C HIS A 134 9.25 -3.84 -16.92
N GLY A 135 8.22 -4.14 -16.13
CA GLY A 135 7.03 -3.29 -16.01
C GLY A 135 7.35 -1.88 -15.48
N LEU A 136 8.23 -1.77 -14.48
CA LEU A 136 8.70 -0.47 -13.98
C LEU A 136 9.41 0.36 -15.05
N ARG A 137 10.24 -0.25 -15.91
CA ARG A 137 10.86 0.44 -17.05
C ARG A 137 9.82 0.99 -18.03
N ALA A 138 8.80 0.19 -18.33
CA ALA A 138 7.71 0.61 -19.21
C ALA A 138 6.87 1.74 -18.58
N ALA A 139 6.61 1.68 -17.27
CA ALA A 139 5.94 2.76 -16.55
C ALA A 139 6.74 4.07 -16.55
N LEU A 140 8.07 4.01 -16.33
CA LEU A 140 8.95 5.18 -16.40
C LEU A 140 8.93 5.84 -17.78
N ALA A 141 8.77 5.07 -18.86
CA ALA A 141 8.67 5.60 -20.21
C ALA A 141 7.35 6.38 -20.45
N VAL A 142 6.28 6.07 -19.71
CA VAL A 142 5.03 6.85 -19.72
C VAL A 142 5.15 8.10 -18.86
N GLY A 143 5.83 8.00 -17.71
CA GLY A 143 6.05 9.13 -16.79
C GLY A 143 4.82 9.47 -15.93
N ALA A 144 4.82 10.67 -15.36
CA ALA A 144 3.74 11.14 -14.49
C ALA A 144 2.50 11.58 -15.28
N GLY A 145 1.31 11.41 -14.70
CA GLY A 145 0.06 11.95 -15.23
C GLY A 145 -0.95 10.90 -15.69
N ALA A 146 -0.53 9.70 -16.08
CA ALA A 146 -1.41 8.57 -16.43
C ALA A 146 -0.92 7.26 -15.78
N PRO A 147 -1.82 6.35 -15.38
CA PRO A 147 -1.44 5.02 -14.94
C PRO A 147 -0.85 4.24 -16.12
N TRP A 148 0.33 3.63 -15.93
CA TRP A 148 0.78 2.56 -16.81
C TRP A 148 0.19 1.24 -16.32
N ARG A 149 -0.27 0.38 -17.24
CA ARG A 149 -0.78 -0.96 -16.94
C ARG A 149 -0.23 -1.96 -17.95
N GLY A 150 0.17 -3.13 -17.46
CA GLY A 150 0.62 -4.22 -18.31
C GLY A 150 0.62 -5.56 -17.60
N GLU A 151 0.43 -6.63 -18.36
CA GLU A 151 0.68 -7.99 -17.90
C GLU A 151 2.19 -8.26 -17.89
N ILE A 152 2.75 -8.53 -16.72
CA ILE A 152 4.20 -8.74 -16.54
C ILE A 152 4.57 -10.22 -16.49
N ALA A 153 3.58 -11.10 -16.28
CA ALA A 153 3.65 -12.54 -16.40
C ALA A 153 2.22 -13.09 -16.54
N PRO A 154 2.02 -14.34 -17.01
CA PRO A 154 0.69 -14.93 -17.15
C PRO A 154 -0.18 -14.77 -15.89
N GLY A 155 -1.26 -14.00 -16.01
CA GLY A 155 -2.19 -13.76 -14.91
C GLY A 155 -1.70 -12.80 -13.82
N VAL A 156 -0.61 -12.07 -14.08
CA VAL A 156 -0.03 -11.09 -13.17
C VAL A 156 0.06 -9.75 -13.88
N GLU A 157 -0.74 -8.81 -13.41
CA GLU A 157 -0.77 -7.45 -13.92
C GLU A 157 -0.13 -6.48 -12.94
N LEU A 158 0.56 -5.50 -13.51
CA LEU A 158 1.12 -4.38 -12.79
C LEU A 158 0.48 -3.09 -13.30
N GLU A 159 -0.01 -2.30 -12.36
CA GLU A 159 -0.39 -0.90 -12.52
C GLU A 159 0.61 -0.04 -11.74
N VAL A 160 1.14 1.01 -12.37
CA VAL A 160 2.02 1.98 -11.71
C VAL A 160 1.48 3.38 -11.91
N LEU A 161 1.35 4.14 -10.83
CA LEU A 161 0.98 5.54 -10.84
C LEU A 161 2.07 6.37 -10.19
N PHE A 162 2.72 7.21 -11.00
CA PHE A 162 3.65 8.22 -10.49
C PHE A 162 2.92 9.48 -10.03
N GLY A 163 3.26 9.94 -8.83
CA GLY A 163 2.72 11.15 -8.18
C GLY A 163 2.34 10.92 -6.73
N ASP A 164 1.81 11.97 -6.10
CA ASP A 164 1.37 11.94 -4.70
C ASP A 164 0.31 10.85 -4.47
N ALA A 165 0.58 9.92 -3.54
CA ALA A 165 -0.30 8.81 -3.21
C ALA A 165 -1.71 9.26 -2.80
N ARG A 166 -1.87 10.45 -2.21
CA ARG A 166 -3.17 11.03 -1.84
C ARG A 166 -4.05 11.31 -3.06
N ALA A 167 -3.44 11.67 -4.19
CA ALA A 167 -4.13 11.90 -5.45
C ALA A 167 -4.23 10.63 -6.29
N THR A 168 -3.17 9.81 -6.34
CA THR A 168 -3.12 8.61 -7.19
C THR A 168 -3.97 7.46 -6.63
N LEU A 169 -4.20 7.38 -5.31
CA LEU A 169 -5.07 6.38 -4.69
C LEU A 169 -6.51 6.38 -5.27
N ALA A 170 -7.04 7.57 -5.58
CA ALA A 170 -8.37 7.72 -6.16
C ALA A 170 -8.45 7.20 -7.61
N ARG A 171 -7.32 7.11 -8.30
CA ARG A 171 -7.21 6.70 -9.70
C ARG A 171 -6.83 5.23 -9.86
N ALA A 172 -6.06 4.70 -8.91
CA ALA A 172 -5.66 3.29 -8.88
C ALA A 172 -6.88 2.38 -8.94
N GLN A 173 -6.89 1.42 -9.87
CA GLN A 173 -8.01 0.49 -10.09
C GLN A 173 -9.42 1.14 -10.15
N ALA A 174 -9.53 2.43 -10.51
CA ALA A 174 -10.79 3.16 -10.70
C ALA A 174 -11.91 2.89 -9.67
N GLY A 175 -11.57 2.75 -8.37
CA GLY A 175 -12.57 2.58 -7.30
C GLY A 175 -12.76 1.14 -6.77
N GLU A 176 -12.10 0.14 -7.35
CA GLU A 176 -12.16 -1.25 -6.86
C GLU A 176 -11.48 -1.45 -5.50
N ALA A 177 -12.07 -2.27 -4.63
CA ALA A 177 -11.49 -2.55 -3.33
C ALA A 177 -10.23 -3.43 -3.43
N PHE A 178 -9.28 -3.20 -2.52
CA PHE A 178 -8.05 -3.99 -2.39
C PHE A 178 -8.19 -5.07 -1.33
N ASP A 179 -7.68 -6.24 -1.67
CA ASP A 179 -7.59 -7.40 -0.82
C ASP A 179 -6.45 -7.26 0.19
N GLY A 180 -5.35 -6.63 -0.23
CA GLY A 180 -4.20 -6.32 0.60
C GLY A 180 -3.64 -4.94 0.28
N ILE A 181 -3.17 -4.24 1.31
CA ILE A 181 -2.44 -2.98 1.17
C ILE A 181 -1.11 -3.11 1.91
N LEU A 182 -0.02 -2.90 1.19
CA LEU A 182 1.32 -2.73 1.73
C LEU A 182 1.50 -1.22 1.94
N LEU A 183 1.57 -0.79 3.20
CA LEU A 183 1.81 0.60 3.57
C LEU A 183 3.26 0.74 4.02
N ASP A 184 4.13 1.07 3.06
CA ASP A 184 5.58 1.14 3.25
C ASP A 184 6.21 2.43 2.70
N PRO A 185 5.62 3.63 2.91
CA PRO A 185 6.33 4.86 2.60
C PRO A 185 7.45 5.09 3.63
N PHE A 186 8.34 6.04 3.33
CA PHE A 186 9.31 6.52 4.31
C PHE A 186 8.63 6.89 5.64
N SER A 187 9.38 6.80 6.74
CA SER A 187 8.82 6.85 8.07
C SER A 187 8.04 8.13 8.33
N PRO A 188 7.10 8.08 9.28
CA PRO A 188 6.35 9.27 9.67
C PRO A 188 7.21 10.45 10.14
N ALA A 189 8.50 10.27 10.38
CA ALA A 189 9.44 11.34 10.69
C ALA A 189 10.07 11.97 9.42
N SER A 190 10.13 11.19 8.33
CA SER A 190 10.70 11.57 7.02
C SER A 190 9.64 12.11 6.05
N ASP A 191 8.41 11.61 6.14
CA ASP A 191 7.25 12.07 5.39
C ASP A 191 6.01 11.90 6.27
N GLU A 192 5.39 12.99 6.72
CA GLU A 192 4.18 12.92 7.56
C GLU A 192 2.89 12.75 6.75
N SER A 193 2.91 13.10 5.47
CA SER A 193 1.70 13.28 4.66
C SER A 193 0.92 11.99 4.45
N LEU A 194 1.65 10.87 4.32
CA LEU A 194 1.11 9.52 4.13
C LEU A 194 0.77 8.80 5.45
N TRP A 195 0.88 9.47 6.58
CA TRP A 195 0.52 8.93 7.90
C TRP A 195 -0.55 9.75 8.62
N THR A 196 -1.20 10.64 7.88
CA THR A 196 -2.32 11.45 8.36
C THR A 196 -3.56 10.56 8.58
N PRO A 197 -4.40 10.87 9.58
CA PRO A 197 -5.66 10.16 9.78
C PRO A 197 -6.54 10.11 8.54
N GLU A 198 -6.54 11.18 7.74
CA GLU A 198 -7.31 11.32 6.51
C GLU A 198 -6.85 10.32 5.44
N PHE A 199 -5.54 10.23 5.19
CA PHE A 199 -5.02 9.30 4.19
C PHE A 199 -5.14 7.84 4.66
N LEU A 200 -4.87 7.56 5.93
CA LEU A 200 -5.07 6.22 6.49
C LEU A 200 -6.55 5.81 6.46
N GLY A 201 -7.46 6.76 6.67
CA GLY A 201 -8.89 6.58 6.46
C GLY A 201 -9.26 6.28 5.00
N ALA A 202 -8.64 6.98 4.05
CA ALA A 202 -8.84 6.73 2.62
C ALA A 202 -8.35 5.33 2.21
N LEU A 203 -7.20 4.87 2.73
CA LEU A 203 -6.73 3.50 2.52
C LEU A 203 -7.67 2.48 3.15
N ALA A 204 -8.11 2.73 4.39
CA ALA A 204 -9.09 1.88 5.06
C ALA A 204 -10.37 1.76 4.24
N ALA A 205 -10.89 2.86 3.66
CA ALA A 205 -12.08 2.87 2.79
C ALA A 205 -11.91 2.01 1.52
N ARG A 206 -10.69 1.94 0.98
CA ARG A 206 -10.35 1.16 -0.21
C ARG A 206 -10.11 -0.32 0.07
N LEU A 207 -10.16 -0.77 1.33
CA LEU A 207 -9.94 -2.17 1.69
C LEU A 207 -11.22 -3.01 1.49
N ALA A 208 -11.11 -4.20 0.92
CA ALA A 208 -12.21 -5.16 0.79
C ALA A 208 -12.58 -5.74 2.17
N PRO A 209 -13.81 -6.26 2.39
CA PRO A 209 -14.15 -6.98 3.61
C PRO A 209 -13.18 -8.12 3.86
N GLY A 210 -12.59 -8.23 5.05
CA GLY A 210 -11.55 -9.21 5.39
C GLY A 210 -10.15 -8.87 4.86
N GLY A 211 -10.02 -7.83 4.03
CA GLY A 211 -8.74 -7.35 3.53
C GLY A 211 -7.86 -6.77 4.64
N ARG A 212 -6.56 -6.67 4.36
CA ARG A 212 -5.55 -6.34 5.36
C ARG A 212 -4.59 -5.25 4.90
N ILE A 213 -4.21 -4.38 5.82
CA ILE A 213 -3.10 -3.44 5.69
C ILE A 213 -1.93 -3.97 6.51
N ALA A 214 -0.73 -4.04 5.92
CA ALA A 214 0.51 -4.34 6.61
C ALA A 214 1.46 -3.14 6.54
N THR A 215 2.11 -2.82 7.66
CA THR A 215 3.15 -1.79 7.72
C THR A 215 4.20 -2.14 8.77
N TYR A 216 5.45 -1.73 8.55
CA TYR A 216 6.52 -1.83 9.54
C TYR A 216 6.28 -0.91 10.75
N SER A 217 5.48 0.16 10.58
CA SER A 217 5.30 1.18 11.62
C SER A 217 4.59 0.61 12.85
N ALA A 218 5.25 0.70 14.01
CA ALA A 218 4.69 0.38 15.32
C ALA A 218 4.10 1.59 16.05
N ALA A 219 4.08 2.76 15.39
CA ALA A 219 3.73 4.02 16.03
C ALA A 219 2.28 4.02 16.54
N THR A 220 2.09 4.45 17.79
CA THR A 220 0.74 4.51 18.39
C THR A 220 -0.20 5.41 17.60
N ARG A 221 0.30 6.52 17.01
CA ARG A 221 -0.51 7.42 16.16
C ARG A 221 -1.08 6.71 14.92
N VAL A 222 -0.26 5.88 14.26
CA VAL A 222 -0.67 5.12 13.07
C VAL A 222 -1.68 4.04 13.45
N ARG A 223 -1.39 3.27 14.51
CA ARG A 223 -2.32 2.26 15.05
C ARG A 223 -3.67 2.86 15.43
N ALA A 224 -3.66 4.02 16.09
CA ALA A 224 -4.86 4.73 16.50
C ALA A 224 -5.64 5.29 15.32
N ALA A 225 -4.98 5.82 14.28
CA ALA A 225 -5.63 6.31 13.07
C ALA A 225 -6.31 5.18 12.27
N LEU A 226 -5.64 4.04 12.11
CA LEU A 226 -6.23 2.86 11.47
C LEU A 226 -7.43 2.32 12.27
N ALA A 227 -7.33 2.30 13.61
CA ALA A 227 -8.45 1.94 14.47
C ALA A 227 -9.59 2.97 14.38
N ALA A 228 -9.27 4.27 14.34
CA ALA A 228 -10.24 5.34 14.18
C ALA A 228 -11.02 5.19 12.87
N ALA A 229 -10.36 4.76 11.80
CA ALA A 229 -10.95 4.44 10.50
C ALA A 229 -11.81 3.16 10.47
N GLY A 230 -12.02 2.50 11.62
CA GLY A 230 -12.91 1.34 11.76
C GLY A 230 -12.26 0.00 11.44
N LEU A 231 -10.92 -0.07 11.39
CA LEU A 231 -10.21 -1.34 11.24
C LEU A 231 -9.89 -1.96 12.61
N GLU A 232 -9.82 -3.29 12.66
CA GLU A 232 -9.26 -4.02 13.78
C GLU A 232 -7.73 -4.00 13.65
N VAL A 233 -7.02 -3.56 14.69
CA VAL A 233 -5.57 -3.31 14.62
C VAL A 233 -4.82 -4.19 15.60
N GLY A 234 -3.74 -4.82 15.13
CA GLY A 234 -2.94 -5.76 15.90
C GLY A 234 -1.44 -5.69 15.54
N PRO A 235 -0.58 -6.38 16.31
CA PRO A 235 0.82 -6.49 15.96
C PRO A 235 1.00 -7.54 14.86
N THR A 236 1.91 -7.29 13.93
CA THR A 236 2.41 -8.36 13.04
C THR A 236 3.27 -9.34 13.86
N PRO A 237 3.30 -10.64 13.52
CA PRO A 237 4.16 -11.62 14.19
C PRO A 237 5.63 -11.16 14.29
N ARG A 238 6.27 -11.39 15.44
CA ARG A 238 7.70 -11.14 15.62
C ARG A 238 8.49 -12.28 14.98
N LEU A 239 9.50 -11.92 14.19
CA LEU A 239 10.48 -12.86 13.64
C LEU A 239 11.85 -12.44 14.16
N GLY A 240 12.41 -13.23 15.07
CA GLY A 240 13.69 -12.93 15.72
C GLY A 240 13.63 -11.67 16.58
N ALA A 241 14.68 -10.84 16.50
CA ALA A 241 14.85 -9.62 17.30
C ALA A 241 14.16 -8.37 16.72
N LYS A 242 13.55 -8.45 15.52
CA LYS A 242 12.96 -7.28 14.86
C LYS A 242 11.67 -6.85 15.56
N ALA A 243 11.50 -5.53 15.69
CA ALA A 243 10.32 -4.94 16.30
C ALA A 243 9.02 -5.39 15.61
N GLU A 244 7.94 -5.44 16.39
CA GLU A 244 6.60 -5.66 15.86
C GLU A 244 6.21 -4.52 14.91
N GLY A 245 5.64 -4.84 13.75
CA GLY A 245 4.95 -3.87 12.90
C GLY A 245 3.47 -3.78 13.28
N THR A 246 2.64 -3.33 12.34
CA THR A 246 1.19 -3.24 12.52
C THR A 246 0.47 -3.95 11.38
N VAL A 247 -0.55 -4.72 11.74
CA VAL A 247 -1.57 -5.22 10.82
C VAL A 247 -2.90 -4.56 11.17
N ALA A 248 -3.65 -4.11 10.15
CA ALA A 248 -5.02 -3.63 10.31
C ALA A 248 -5.95 -4.41 9.38
N VAL A 249 -7.13 -4.81 9.86
CA VAL A 249 -8.03 -5.72 9.14
C VAL A 249 -9.42 -5.09 9.06
N ARG A 250 -10.05 -5.17 7.89
CA ARG A 250 -11.48 -4.86 7.77
C ARG A 250 -12.30 -6.05 8.27
N GLY A 251 -12.61 -6.08 9.55
CA GLY A 251 -13.39 -7.12 10.20
C GLY A 251 -12.60 -7.88 11.28
N PRO A 252 -13.23 -8.84 11.98
CA PRO A 252 -12.67 -9.46 13.17
C PRO A 252 -11.59 -10.49 12.79
N ALA A 253 -10.32 -10.07 12.74
CA ALA A 253 -9.21 -11.00 12.47
C ALA A 253 -7.82 -10.52 12.90
N ALA A 254 -7.69 -9.36 13.56
CA ALA A 254 -6.39 -8.89 14.03
C ALA A 254 -6.02 -9.59 15.35
N ALA A 255 -4.74 -9.95 15.50
CA ALA A 255 -4.23 -10.40 16.80
C ALA A 255 -4.32 -9.25 17.82
N GLU A 256 -4.61 -9.58 19.08
CA GLU A 256 -4.72 -8.55 20.11
C GLU A 256 -3.33 -8.03 20.53
N PHE A 257 -3.27 -6.73 20.83
CA PHE A 257 -2.10 -6.15 21.47
C PHE A 257 -2.03 -6.55 22.95
N GLU A 258 -0.83 -6.46 23.53
CA GLU A 258 -0.66 -6.41 24.98
C GLU A 258 -1.62 -5.40 25.64
N PRO A 259 -2.24 -5.69 26.80
CA PRO A 259 -3.34 -4.90 27.34
C PRO A 259 -3.06 -3.40 27.50
N ARG A 260 -1.82 -3.03 27.85
CA ARG A 260 -1.40 -1.62 27.95
C ARG A 260 -1.42 -0.91 26.60
N THR A 261 -0.92 -1.58 25.56
CA THR A 261 -0.91 -1.06 24.19
C THR A 261 -2.32 -0.98 23.64
N ALA A 262 -3.14 -2.02 23.85
CA ALA A 262 -4.54 -2.05 23.43
C ALA A 262 -5.32 -0.83 23.99
N ARG A 263 -5.23 -0.59 25.31
CA ARG A 263 -5.90 0.56 25.96
C ARG A 263 -5.43 1.90 25.40
N ARG A 264 -4.13 2.06 25.16
CA ARG A 264 -3.55 3.30 24.63
C ARG A 264 -4.02 3.57 23.20
N VAL A 265 -4.02 2.55 22.34
CA VAL A 265 -4.50 2.64 20.96
C VAL A 265 -6.00 2.97 20.95
N ALA A 266 -6.81 2.25 21.73
CA ALA A 266 -8.25 2.47 21.82
C ALA A 266 -8.59 3.89 22.29
N ARG A 267 -7.95 4.38 23.35
CA ARG A 267 -8.15 5.75 23.85
C ARG A 267 -7.83 6.79 22.76
N ARG A 268 -6.66 6.68 22.13
CA ARG A 268 -6.26 7.64 21.09
C ARG A 268 -7.15 7.57 19.86
N ALA A 269 -7.64 6.38 19.49
CA ALA A 269 -8.57 6.22 18.38
C ALA A 269 -9.90 6.93 18.64
N LEU A 270 -10.43 6.85 19.86
CA LEU A 270 -11.66 7.57 20.24
C LEU A 270 -11.48 9.10 20.17
N GLU A 271 -10.35 9.61 20.68
CA GLU A 271 -10.01 11.03 20.57
C GLU A 271 -9.95 11.47 19.10
N LEU A 272 -9.27 10.70 18.25
CA LEU A 272 -9.14 10.98 16.82
C LEU A 272 -10.49 10.98 16.09
N ARG A 273 -11.37 10.01 16.37
CA ARG A 273 -12.71 9.97 15.78
C ARG A 273 -13.49 11.24 16.11
N ALA A 274 -13.46 11.66 17.38
CA ALA A 274 -14.13 12.87 17.81
C ALA A 274 -13.51 14.14 17.18
N GLU A 275 -12.19 14.18 16.98
CA GLU A 275 -11.49 15.25 16.26
C GLU A 275 -11.95 15.33 14.79
N LEU A 276 -11.98 14.19 14.09
CA LEU A 276 -12.41 14.11 12.68
C LEU A 276 -13.88 14.46 12.49
N GLU A 277 -14.76 14.00 13.39
CA GLU A 277 -16.20 14.34 13.37
C GLU A 277 -16.42 15.84 13.57
N ARG A 278 -15.70 16.47 14.50
CA ARG A 278 -15.77 17.93 14.70
C ARG A 278 -15.25 18.69 13.48
N GLY A 279 -14.14 18.23 12.88
CA GLY A 279 -13.59 18.82 11.66
C GLY A 279 -14.57 18.74 10.49
N ALA A 280 -15.21 17.58 10.29
CA ALA A 280 -16.24 17.38 9.28
C ALA A 280 -17.50 18.23 9.54
N ALA A 281 -17.93 18.38 10.80
CA ALA A 281 -19.07 19.22 11.15
C ALA A 281 -18.82 20.74 10.97
N LEU A 282 -17.56 21.17 11.07
CA LEU A 282 -17.14 22.57 10.83
C LEU A 282 -16.89 22.87 9.33
N ALA A 283 -16.71 21.84 8.49
CA ALA A 283 -16.78 21.98 7.05
C ALA A 283 -18.25 22.16 6.64
N PHE A 284 -18.69 23.42 6.58
CA PHE A 284 -20.05 23.92 6.34
C PHE A 284 -21.09 22.95 5.71
N PRO A 285 -22.36 22.97 6.18
CA PRO A 285 -23.45 22.32 5.45
C PRO A 285 -23.61 22.95 4.06
N PRO A 286 -24.08 22.19 3.04
CA PRO A 286 -24.37 22.75 1.73
C PRO A 286 -25.33 23.92 1.91
N VAL A 287 -24.99 25.07 1.33
CA VAL A 287 -25.88 26.23 1.26
C VAL A 287 -27.14 25.75 0.53
N SER A 288 -28.27 25.73 1.23
CA SER A 288 -29.57 25.44 0.64
C SER A 288 -29.88 26.53 -0.38
N GLU A 289 -29.84 26.20 -1.67
CA GLU A 289 -30.48 26.99 -2.71
C GLU A 289 -32.00 26.88 -2.51
N ASP A 290 -32.59 27.82 -1.77
CA ASP A 290 -33.93 28.28 -2.08
C ASP A 290 -34.27 29.58 -1.33
N ALA A 291 -34.42 30.65 -2.10
CA ALA A 291 -35.45 31.68 -1.95
C ALA A 291 -35.20 32.78 -2.99
N GLY A 292 -35.83 32.65 -4.16
CA GLY A 292 -35.72 33.67 -5.19
C GLY A 292 -36.63 33.54 -6.41
N SER A 293 -37.78 32.84 -6.33
CA SER A 293 -38.81 32.93 -7.39
C SER A 293 -39.65 34.21 -7.21
N GLY A 294 -39.02 35.37 -7.44
CA GLY A 294 -39.71 36.63 -7.63
C GLY A 294 -40.01 36.86 -9.12
N ALA A 295 -41.09 36.28 -9.64
CA ALA A 295 -41.61 36.67 -10.96
C ALA A 295 -42.75 37.69 -10.76
N PRO A 296 -42.64 38.93 -11.26
CA PRO A 296 -43.75 39.86 -11.23
C PRO A 296 -44.77 39.52 -12.33
N SER A 297 -46.03 39.47 -11.89
CA SER A 297 -47.26 39.43 -12.69
C SER A 297 -47.26 40.50 -13.80
N ALA A 298 -47.49 40.09 -15.04
CA ALA A 298 -47.78 40.98 -16.16
C ALA A 298 -49.28 41.31 -16.17
N ASP A 299 -49.59 42.56 -15.84
CA ASP A 299 -50.87 43.20 -16.15
C ASP A 299 -50.93 43.54 -17.65
N ALA A 300 -52.07 43.26 -18.29
CA ALA A 300 -52.57 44.01 -19.43
C ALA A 300 -54.10 43.95 -19.45
N PRO A 301 -54.77 45.11 -19.56
CA PRO A 301 -55.95 45.21 -20.41
C PRO A 301 -55.83 46.34 -21.45
N ASP A 302 -56.40 46.05 -22.63
CA ASP A 302 -56.70 46.89 -23.82
C ASP A 302 -55.63 47.80 -24.42
#